data_AF-A0A833LNN4-F1
#
_entry.id   AF-A0A833LNN4-F1
#
_cell.length_a   1.000
_cell.length_b   1.000
_cell.length_c   1.000
_cell.angle_alpha   90.00
_cell.angle_beta   90.00
_cell.angle_gamma   90.00
#
_symmetry.space_group_name_H-M   'P 1'
#
loop_
_entity.id
_entity.type
_entity.pdbx_description
1 polymer ?
#
loop_
_entity_poly.entity_id
_entity_poly.type
_entity_poly.pdbx_seq_one_letter_code
_entity_poly.pdbx_strand_id
1 'polypeptide(L)'
;MTLRFTLPDGTTEALTLTATASATPGAGEFTIGGTPAATAANFQAALTSSLGTLARTALTAASAVAASDNFFNMDAANPPQRVAGPPFDTATALVDGTASNTMFWYTGEAGSGPARATAGAKIDQSISVSYGLRANEEGIRWQVQNIAAVAALTIAAGDPDAAALSAALNDRVRPGLDVPQGVQTIETIQSELASAQASMQAAKERHQQTSATLGNFLQQVEGVSNEEVAAQILALQTRLQASLQTTAILYQTNLLQYL
;
A
#
# COMPACT_ATOMS: atom_id res chain seq x y z
N MET A 1 -0.88 19.39 41.31
CA MET A 1 -2.10 18.87 40.66
C MET A 1 -1.74 18.50 39.23
N THR A 2 -2.22 17.37 38.72
CA THR A 2 -1.97 16.95 37.32
C THR A 2 -3.28 16.67 36.62
N LEU A 3 -3.47 17.29 35.45
CA LEU A 3 -4.57 17.05 34.53
C LEU A 3 -4.04 16.26 33.34
N ARG A 4 -4.83 15.32 32.83
CA ARG A 4 -4.50 14.55 31.62
C ARG A 4 -5.52 14.85 30.53
N PHE A 5 -5.03 15.06 29.32
CA PHE A 5 -5.83 15.38 28.15
C PHE A 5 -5.56 14.33 27.07
N THR A 6 -6.61 13.75 26.53
CA THR A 6 -6.52 12.97 25.30
C THR A 6 -6.60 13.93 24.12
N LEU A 7 -5.64 13.83 23.21
CA LEU A 7 -5.55 14.67 22.04
C LEU A 7 -6.15 13.99 20.80
N PRO A 8 -6.45 14.75 19.72
CA PRO A 8 -7.11 14.23 18.52
C PRO A 8 -6.35 13.11 17.79
N ASP A 9 -5.02 13.05 17.92
CA ASP A 9 -4.17 12.00 17.36
C ASP A 9 -4.12 10.73 18.23
N GLY A 10 -4.93 10.67 19.30
CA GLY A 10 -4.96 9.57 20.27
C GLY A 10 -3.86 9.64 21.33
N THR A 11 -2.91 10.58 21.24
CA THR A 11 -1.88 10.77 22.26
C THR A 11 -2.47 11.39 23.54
N THR A 12 -1.71 11.34 24.63
CA THR A 12 -2.11 11.94 25.91
C THR A 12 -1.05 12.93 26.38
N GLU A 13 -1.50 14.12 26.79
CA GLU A 13 -0.66 15.14 27.41
C GLU A 13 -0.99 15.31 28.88
N ALA A 14 0.02 15.57 29.71
CA ALA A 14 -0.15 15.81 31.14
C ALA A 14 0.26 17.24 31.50
N LEU A 15 -0.67 18.00 32.06
CA LEU A 15 -0.44 19.35 32.56
C LEU A 15 -0.34 19.31 34.07
N THR A 16 0.83 19.66 34.62
CA THR A 16 1.06 19.67 36.07
C THR A 16 1.24 21.10 36.57
N LEU A 17 0.49 21.45 37.60
CA LEU A 17 0.60 22.72 38.31
C LEU A 17 1.02 22.50 39.78
N THR A 18 2.03 23.24 40.22
CA THR A 18 2.58 23.15 41.57
C THR A 18 2.32 24.45 42.35
N ALA A 19 1.80 24.32 43.57
CA ALA A 19 1.62 25.47 44.45
C ALA A 19 2.97 25.88 45.04
N THR A 20 3.28 27.17 45.06
CA THR A 20 4.53 27.71 45.61
C THR A 20 4.28 28.86 46.58
N ALA A 21 5.15 29.02 47.57
CA ALA A 21 5.16 30.18 48.47
C ALA A 21 5.88 31.40 47.85
N SER A 22 6.55 31.22 46.71
CA SER A 22 7.22 32.32 45.98
C SER A 22 6.22 33.35 45.47
N ALA A 23 6.54 34.64 45.62
CA ALA A 23 5.79 35.73 45.02
C ALA A 23 5.97 35.83 43.50
N THR A 24 6.99 35.17 42.94
CA THR A 24 7.27 35.05 41.51
C THR A 24 7.28 33.57 41.13
N PRO A 25 6.11 32.98 40.79
CA PRO A 25 6.02 31.57 40.48
C PRO A 25 6.72 31.27 39.15
N GLY A 26 7.38 30.10 39.07
CA GLY A 26 7.96 29.61 37.82
C GLY A 26 6.90 29.10 36.83
N ALA A 27 7.35 28.64 35.67
CA ALA A 27 6.47 27.98 34.70
C ALA A 27 5.85 26.72 35.32
N GLY A 28 4.53 26.54 35.18
CA GLY A 28 3.80 25.43 35.80
C GLY A 28 3.61 25.59 37.32
N GLU A 29 3.85 26.77 37.88
CA GLU A 29 3.61 27.06 39.29
C GLU A 29 2.54 28.14 39.49
N PHE A 30 1.93 28.16 40.67
CA PHE A 30 1.07 29.25 41.11
C PHE A 30 1.33 29.61 42.56
N THR A 31 1.34 30.91 42.87
CA THR A 31 1.57 31.40 44.22
C THR A 31 0.37 31.11 45.13
N ILE A 32 0.65 30.60 46.34
CA ILE A 32 -0.33 30.51 47.43
C ILE A 32 -0.58 31.92 47.96
N GLY A 33 -1.78 32.44 47.69
CA GLY A 33 -2.19 33.78 48.11
C GLY A 33 -2.51 33.84 49.61
N GLY A 34 -2.49 35.06 50.17
CA GLY A 34 -2.81 35.28 51.59
C GLY A 34 -4.26 34.95 51.98
N THR A 35 -5.14 34.71 51.00
CA THR A 35 -6.52 34.24 51.20
C THR A 35 -6.83 33.07 50.27
N PRO A 36 -7.83 32.22 50.58
CA PRO A 36 -8.29 31.17 49.67
C PRO A 36 -8.71 31.70 48.29
N ALA A 37 -9.37 32.87 48.25
CA ALA A 37 -9.78 33.51 47.00
C ALA A 37 -8.58 33.94 46.14
N ALA A 38 -7.53 34.50 46.77
CA ALA A 38 -6.30 34.86 46.06
C ALA A 38 -5.57 33.64 45.51
N THR A 39 -5.48 32.55 46.28
CA THR A 39 -4.91 31.27 45.80
C THR A 39 -5.71 30.70 44.62
N ALA A 40 -7.05 30.73 44.68
CA ALA A 40 -7.90 30.25 43.59
C ALA A 40 -7.73 31.08 42.30
N ALA A 41 -7.65 32.41 42.41
CA ALA A 41 -7.41 33.29 41.28
C ALA A 41 -6.02 33.03 40.64
N ASN A 42 -4.97 32.89 41.46
CA ASN A 42 -3.63 32.56 41.00
C ASN A 42 -3.58 31.20 40.29
N PHE A 43 -4.26 30.19 40.85
CA PHE A 43 -4.41 28.89 40.22
C PHE A 43 -5.13 28.96 38.87
N GLN A 44 -6.26 29.68 38.79
CA GLN A 44 -7.01 29.84 37.56
C GLN A 44 -6.19 30.53 36.46
N ALA A 45 -5.43 31.57 36.82
CA ALA A 45 -4.54 32.26 35.88
C ALA A 45 -3.44 31.32 35.35
N ALA A 46 -2.77 30.58 36.24
CA ALA A 46 -1.74 29.62 35.86
C ALA A 46 -2.30 28.48 34.98
N LEU A 47 -3.49 27.98 35.31
CA LEU A 47 -4.18 26.96 34.52
C LEU A 47 -4.57 27.48 33.14
N THR A 48 -5.13 28.68 33.06
CA THR A 48 -5.54 29.29 31.78
C THR A 48 -4.33 29.51 30.88
N SER A 49 -3.23 30.03 31.42
CA SER A 49 -1.99 30.21 30.67
C SER A 49 -1.40 28.88 30.20
N SER A 50 -1.28 27.90 31.09
CA SER A 50 -0.72 26.58 30.76
C SER A 50 -1.57 25.84 29.73
N LEU A 51 -2.89 25.90 29.86
CA LEU A 51 -3.82 25.31 28.90
C LEU A 51 -3.76 26.04 27.55
N GLY A 52 -3.60 27.37 27.55
CA GLY A 52 -3.40 28.16 26.34
C GLY A 52 -2.11 27.80 25.59
N THR A 53 -1.02 27.53 26.30
CA THR A 53 0.22 27.02 25.67
C THR A 53 0.03 25.59 25.16
N LEU A 54 -0.59 24.70 25.94
CA LEU A 54 -0.90 23.34 25.47
C LEU A 54 -1.76 23.36 24.19
N ALA A 55 -2.76 24.25 24.15
CA ALA A 55 -3.65 24.43 23.03
C ALA A 55 -2.91 24.92 21.77
N ARG A 56 -1.99 25.89 21.91
CA ARG A 56 -1.21 26.45 20.79
C ARG A 56 -0.10 25.52 20.29
N THR A 57 0.36 24.58 21.12
CA THR A 57 1.48 23.69 20.83
C THR A 57 1.03 22.26 20.57
N ALA A 58 0.98 21.41 21.60
CA ALA A 58 0.71 19.98 21.47
C ALA A 58 -0.65 19.68 20.85
N LEU A 59 -1.70 20.42 21.22
CA LEU A 59 -3.02 20.24 20.61
C LEU A 59 -3.02 20.61 19.13
N THR A 60 -2.38 21.72 18.74
CA THR A 60 -2.24 22.11 17.33
C THR A 60 -1.50 21.04 16.53
N ALA A 61 -0.37 20.54 17.05
CA ALA A 61 0.41 19.48 16.41
C ALA A 61 -0.41 18.18 16.25
N ALA A 62 -1.08 17.74 17.32
CA ALA A 62 -1.95 16.56 17.30
C ALA A 62 -3.13 16.74 16.33
N SER A 63 -3.72 17.93 16.28
CA SER A 63 -4.82 18.23 15.37
C SER A 63 -4.37 18.18 13.91
N ALA A 64 -3.14 18.61 13.59
CA ALA A 64 -2.59 18.50 12.24
C ALA A 64 -2.37 17.05 11.82
N VAL A 65 -1.86 16.21 12.73
CA VAL A 65 -1.70 14.76 12.47
C VAL A 65 -3.06 14.09 12.26
N ALA A 66 -4.04 14.36 13.14
CA ALA A 66 -5.39 13.83 13.01
C ALA A 66 -6.08 14.30 11.72
N ALA A 67 -5.91 15.58 11.34
CA ALA A 67 -6.44 16.10 10.08
C ALA A 67 -5.78 15.44 8.87
N SER A 68 -4.47 15.21 8.89
CA SER A 68 -3.76 14.49 7.82
C SER A 68 -4.24 13.04 7.72
N ASP A 69 -4.29 12.30 8.81
CA ASP A 69 -4.78 10.92 8.80
C ASP A 69 -6.19 10.86 8.22
N ASN A 70 -7.08 11.73 8.70
CA ASN A 70 -8.44 11.79 8.21
C ASN A 70 -8.56 12.18 6.72
N PHE A 71 -7.71 13.08 6.24
CA PHE A 71 -7.70 13.52 4.86
C PHE A 71 -7.19 12.45 3.90
N PHE A 72 -6.12 11.73 4.28
CA PHE A 72 -5.48 10.74 3.43
C PHE A 72 -6.15 9.36 3.52
N ASN A 73 -6.58 8.96 4.71
CA ASN A 73 -7.22 7.67 4.99
C ASN A 73 -8.71 7.68 4.62
N MET A 74 -8.99 8.06 3.38
CA MET A 74 -10.34 8.10 2.82
C MET A 74 -10.62 6.88 1.94
N ASP A 75 -11.89 6.51 1.87
CA ASP A 75 -12.42 5.57 0.89
C ASP A 75 -13.84 5.99 0.43
N ALA A 76 -14.53 5.12 -0.29
CA ALA A 76 -15.87 5.42 -0.80
C ALA A 76 -16.93 5.60 0.30
N ALA A 77 -16.75 4.97 1.47
CA ALA A 77 -17.64 5.07 2.63
C ALA A 77 -17.18 6.10 3.66
N ASN A 78 -15.89 6.44 3.66
CA ASN A 78 -15.23 7.33 4.60
C ASN A 78 -14.58 8.50 3.84
N PRO A 79 -15.34 9.54 3.46
CA PRO A 79 -14.78 10.72 2.81
C PRO A 79 -13.93 11.55 3.80
N PRO A 80 -13.04 12.42 3.29
CA PRO A 80 -12.30 13.36 4.13
C PRO A 80 -13.26 14.20 4.98
N GLN A 81 -12.93 14.41 6.25
CA GLN A 81 -13.74 15.17 7.18
C GLN A 81 -13.36 16.64 7.20
N ARG A 82 -14.34 17.46 7.57
CA ARG A 82 -14.15 18.88 7.86
C ARG A 82 -14.67 19.21 9.24
N VAL A 83 -14.18 20.30 9.81
CA VAL A 83 -14.81 20.90 11.00
C VAL A 83 -16.23 21.32 10.68
N ALA A 84 -17.19 20.93 11.54
CA ALA A 84 -18.60 21.28 11.40
C ALA A 84 -18.82 22.77 11.66
N GLY A 85 -19.14 23.53 10.62
CA GLY A 85 -19.41 24.97 10.73
C GLY A 85 -19.73 25.60 9.36
N PRO A 86 -19.86 26.93 9.30
CA PRO A 86 -19.67 27.90 10.38
C PRO A 86 -20.81 27.90 11.43
N PRO A 87 -20.57 28.44 12.65
CA PRO A 87 -19.30 29.03 13.14
C PRO A 87 -18.27 27.97 13.57
N PHE A 88 -17.00 28.16 13.20
CA PHE A 88 -15.92 27.16 13.42
C PHE A 88 -15.29 27.24 14.82
N ASP A 89 -15.36 28.38 15.47
CA ASP A 89 -14.81 28.66 16.81
C ASP A 89 -15.57 27.95 17.94
N THR A 90 -16.82 27.56 17.70
CA THR A 90 -17.63 26.76 18.64
C THR A 90 -17.89 25.34 18.15
N ALA A 91 -17.21 24.91 17.09
CA ALA A 91 -17.42 23.60 16.49
C ALA A 91 -16.90 22.49 17.41
N THR A 92 -17.75 21.50 17.69
CA THR A 92 -17.40 20.32 18.49
C THR A 92 -17.53 19.02 17.70
N ALA A 93 -17.79 19.10 16.39
CA ALA A 93 -18.05 17.96 15.54
C ALA A 93 -17.30 18.08 14.21
N LEU A 94 -17.17 16.94 13.54
CA LEU A 94 -16.72 16.83 12.16
C LEU A 94 -17.92 16.50 11.26
N VAL A 95 -17.82 16.86 9.99
CA VAL A 95 -18.79 16.52 8.94
C VAL A 95 -18.07 16.02 7.70
N ASP A 96 -18.71 15.13 6.97
CA ASP A 96 -18.21 14.61 5.70
C ASP A 96 -17.96 15.75 4.69
N GLY A 97 -16.78 15.74 4.11
CA GLY A 97 -16.43 16.55 2.95
C GLY A 97 -17.17 16.07 1.70
N THR A 98 -17.48 17.02 0.82
CA THR A 98 -18.08 16.76 -0.49
C THR A 98 -17.13 17.26 -1.58
N ALA A 99 -17.30 16.76 -2.81
CA ALA A 99 -16.51 17.22 -3.95
C ALA A 99 -16.62 18.73 -4.22
N SER A 100 -17.65 19.40 -3.68
CA SER A 100 -17.85 20.86 -3.82
C SER A 100 -17.01 21.70 -2.84
N ASN A 101 -16.60 21.12 -1.70
CA ASN A 101 -16.02 21.88 -0.59
C ASN A 101 -14.72 21.26 -0.04
N THR A 102 -14.31 20.12 -0.59
CA THR A 102 -13.14 19.36 -0.14
C THR A 102 -12.46 18.68 -1.32
N MET A 103 -11.13 18.74 -1.35
CA MET A 103 -10.34 17.99 -2.32
C MET A 103 -10.32 16.51 -1.94
N PHE A 104 -10.57 15.64 -2.91
CA PHE A 104 -10.33 14.21 -2.77
C PHE A 104 -8.96 13.92 -3.38
N TRP A 105 -7.97 13.60 -2.54
CA TRP A 105 -6.57 13.49 -2.97
C TRP A 105 -6.32 12.30 -3.91
N TYR A 106 -7.16 11.27 -3.80
CA TYR A 106 -7.07 10.04 -4.59
C TYR A 106 -8.41 9.72 -5.27
N THR A 107 -8.40 9.67 -6.59
CA THR A 107 -9.59 9.35 -7.41
C THR A 107 -9.38 8.09 -8.26
N GLY A 108 -8.37 7.28 -7.92
CA GLY A 108 -8.05 6.04 -8.63
C GLY A 108 -8.87 4.85 -8.16
N GLU A 109 -8.37 3.64 -8.42
CA GLU A 109 -9.01 2.40 -7.94
C GLU A 109 -8.89 2.33 -6.40
N ALA A 110 -10.03 2.38 -5.71
CA ALA A 110 -10.13 2.33 -4.25
C ALA A 110 -11.02 1.16 -3.76
N GLY A 111 -10.99 0.02 -4.47
CA GLY A 111 -11.79 -1.15 -4.12
C GLY A 111 -11.30 -1.82 -2.82
N SER A 112 -12.19 -2.49 -2.11
CA SER A 112 -11.85 -3.17 -0.84
C SER A 112 -11.05 -4.47 -1.00
N GLY A 113 -10.93 -5.00 -2.23
CA GLY A 113 -10.11 -6.18 -2.52
C GLY A 113 -8.60 -5.89 -2.48
N PRO A 114 -7.73 -6.92 -2.61
CA PRO A 114 -6.28 -6.74 -2.65
C PRO A 114 -5.84 -5.86 -3.82
N ALA A 115 -4.91 -4.93 -3.58
CA ALA A 115 -4.41 -4.03 -4.62
C ALA A 115 -3.81 -4.77 -5.82
N ARG A 116 -3.16 -5.91 -5.58
CA ARG A 116 -2.60 -6.77 -6.64
C ARG A 116 -3.64 -7.30 -7.61
N ALA A 117 -4.87 -7.55 -7.15
CA ALA A 117 -5.94 -8.11 -7.97
C ALA A 117 -6.51 -7.13 -9.01
N THR A 118 -6.14 -5.84 -8.94
CA THR A 118 -6.63 -4.81 -9.88
C THR A 118 -6.09 -4.97 -11.30
N ALA A 119 -4.98 -5.69 -11.48
CA ALA A 119 -4.44 -6.06 -12.78
C ALA A 119 -3.84 -7.46 -12.75
N GLY A 120 -4.02 -8.23 -13.83
CA GLY A 120 -3.44 -9.55 -13.95
C GLY A 120 -3.24 -9.98 -15.40
N ALA A 121 -2.30 -10.89 -15.58
CA ALA A 121 -1.99 -11.50 -16.87
C ALA A 121 -1.98 -13.02 -16.75
N LYS A 122 -2.52 -13.68 -17.76
CA LYS A 122 -2.39 -15.12 -17.93
C LYS A 122 -1.05 -15.41 -18.61
N ILE A 123 -0.15 -16.09 -17.91
CA ILE A 123 1.22 -16.34 -18.38
C ILE A 123 1.45 -17.76 -18.86
N ASP A 124 0.49 -18.67 -18.62
CA ASP A 124 0.47 -20.04 -19.11
C ASP A 124 -1.01 -20.52 -19.15
N GLN A 125 -1.30 -21.72 -19.67
CA GLN A 125 -2.65 -22.26 -19.80
C GLN A 125 -3.42 -22.29 -18.47
N SER A 126 -2.72 -22.51 -17.36
CA SER A 126 -3.29 -22.62 -16.01
C SER A 126 -2.66 -21.65 -15.00
N ILE A 127 -1.80 -20.72 -15.43
CA ILE A 127 -1.08 -19.82 -14.54
C ILE A 127 -1.46 -18.37 -14.86
N SER A 128 -1.96 -17.66 -13.85
CA SER A 128 -2.20 -16.22 -13.90
C SER A 128 -1.41 -15.54 -12.81
N VAL A 129 -0.90 -14.34 -13.11
CA VAL A 129 -0.15 -13.52 -12.17
C VAL A 129 -0.85 -12.18 -12.02
N SER A 130 -1.06 -11.77 -10.78
CA SER A 130 -1.62 -10.48 -10.39
C SER A 130 -0.49 -9.51 -10.06
N TYR A 131 -0.52 -8.30 -10.61
CA TYR A 131 0.54 -7.29 -10.47
C TYR A 131 -0.03 -5.86 -10.36
N GLY A 132 -1.32 -5.74 -10.04
CA GLY A 132 -1.96 -4.45 -9.85
C GLY A 132 -1.38 -3.64 -8.68
N LEU A 133 -1.54 -2.32 -8.73
CA LEU A 133 -1.05 -1.38 -7.73
C LEU A 133 -2.08 -0.28 -7.53
N ARG A 134 -2.14 0.29 -6.33
CA ARG A 134 -2.89 1.52 -6.06
C ARG A 134 -1.99 2.53 -5.37
N ALA A 135 -2.16 3.80 -5.72
CA ALA A 135 -1.37 4.86 -5.06
C ALA A 135 -1.85 5.13 -3.62
N ASN A 136 -3.08 4.74 -3.28
CA ASN A 136 -3.62 4.83 -1.91
C ASN A 136 -3.37 3.59 -1.06
N GLU A 137 -2.52 2.67 -1.50
CA GLU A 137 -2.04 1.57 -0.65
C GLU A 137 -1.45 2.11 0.66
N GLU A 138 -1.69 1.39 1.75
CA GLU A 138 -1.44 1.87 3.10
C GLU A 138 0.02 2.29 3.30
N GLY A 139 0.98 1.50 2.83
CA GLY A 139 2.40 1.85 2.96
C GLY A 139 2.82 3.10 2.20
N ILE A 140 2.21 3.38 1.05
CA ILE A 140 2.50 4.59 0.26
C ILE A 140 1.82 5.79 0.92
N ARG A 141 0.54 5.64 1.26
CA ARG A 141 -0.28 6.66 1.91
C ARG A 141 0.33 7.09 3.24
N TRP A 142 0.82 6.16 4.04
CA TRP A 142 1.45 6.41 5.33
C TRP A 142 2.63 7.39 5.22
N GLN A 143 3.47 7.27 4.20
CA GLN A 143 4.57 8.20 3.99
C GLN A 143 4.07 9.59 3.60
N VAL A 144 3.09 9.65 2.69
CA VAL A 144 2.53 10.92 2.20
C VAL A 144 1.82 11.68 3.32
N GLN A 145 1.01 10.99 4.14
CA GLN A 145 0.25 11.64 5.21
C GLN A 145 1.16 12.22 6.32
N ASN A 146 2.26 11.54 6.66
CA ASN A 146 3.21 12.03 7.67
C ASN A 146 3.98 13.27 7.17
N ILE A 147 4.38 13.29 5.90
CA ILE A 147 5.00 14.47 5.27
C ILE A 147 3.99 15.63 5.21
N ALA A 148 2.74 15.34 4.85
CA ALA A 148 1.70 16.35 4.76
C ALA A 148 1.33 16.95 6.13
N ALA A 149 1.36 16.17 7.21
CA ALA A 149 1.15 16.69 8.58
C ALA A 149 2.18 17.76 8.96
N VAL A 150 3.44 17.61 8.51
CA VAL A 150 4.45 18.65 8.70
C VAL A 150 4.19 19.86 7.82
N ALA A 151 3.86 19.64 6.55
CA ALA A 151 3.63 20.71 5.58
C ALA A 151 2.37 21.54 5.88
N ALA A 152 1.37 20.97 6.56
CA ALA A 152 0.13 21.63 6.90
C ALA A 152 0.30 22.71 7.97
N LEU A 153 1.37 22.65 8.78
CA LEU A 153 1.63 23.59 9.87
C LEU A 153 2.57 24.71 9.42
N THR A 154 2.05 25.94 9.44
CA THR A 154 2.87 27.14 9.27
C THR A 154 3.27 27.68 10.64
N ILE A 155 4.58 27.74 10.90
CA ILE A 155 5.12 28.34 12.12
C ILE A 155 5.50 29.79 11.79
N ALA A 156 4.80 30.75 12.37
CA ALA A 156 5.04 32.16 12.13
C ALA A 156 6.37 32.64 12.73
N ALA A 157 7.08 33.51 12.02
CA ALA A 157 8.28 34.15 12.54
C ALA A 157 7.93 35.06 13.74
N GLY A 158 8.56 34.83 14.89
CA GLY A 158 8.34 35.60 16.12
C GLY A 158 7.26 35.05 17.06
N ASP A 159 6.64 33.91 16.73
CA ASP A 159 5.75 33.23 17.68
C ASP A 159 6.56 32.71 18.89
N PRO A 160 6.25 33.14 20.13
CA PRO A 160 6.95 32.68 21.34
C PRO A 160 6.84 31.17 21.55
N ASP A 161 5.81 30.52 21.00
CA ASP A 161 5.57 29.08 21.16
C ASP A 161 6.15 28.24 20.00
N ALA A 162 6.76 28.87 18.98
CA ALA A 162 7.25 28.22 17.77
C ALA A 162 8.15 27.00 18.04
N ALA A 163 9.09 27.13 18.98
CA ALA A 163 10.01 26.05 19.34
C ALA A 163 9.27 24.86 19.97
N ALA A 164 8.30 25.12 20.85
CA ALA A 164 7.52 24.09 21.50
C ALA A 164 6.55 23.40 20.53
N LEU A 165 5.92 24.15 19.62
CA LEU A 165 5.09 23.61 18.56
C LEU A 165 5.90 22.71 17.62
N SER A 166 7.10 23.17 17.20
CA SER A 166 8.00 22.38 16.35
C SER A 166 8.46 21.09 17.04
N ALA A 167 8.82 21.16 18.33
CA ALA A 167 9.17 19.97 19.11
C ALA A 167 7.99 18.98 19.18
N ALA A 168 6.79 19.47 19.52
CA ALA A 168 5.58 18.65 19.61
C ALA A 168 5.19 17.99 18.28
N LEU A 169 5.42 18.66 17.15
CA LEU A 169 5.22 18.10 15.82
C LEU A 169 6.26 17.04 15.48
N ASN A 170 7.54 17.31 15.75
CA ASN A 170 8.61 16.35 15.50
C ASN A 170 8.44 15.07 16.32
N ASP A 171 8.03 15.17 17.58
CA ASP A 171 7.80 14.00 18.44
C ASP A 171 6.67 13.11 17.94
N ARG A 172 5.71 13.67 17.18
CA ARG A 172 4.59 12.92 16.58
C ARG A 172 4.93 12.35 15.22
N VAL A 173 5.62 13.11 14.38
CA VAL A 173 5.92 12.71 13.01
C VAL A 173 7.10 11.74 12.95
N ARG A 174 8.13 11.89 13.80
CA ARG A 174 9.31 11.01 13.74
C ARG A 174 8.97 9.54 13.93
N PRO A 175 8.17 9.12 14.94
CA PRO A 175 7.71 7.74 15.04
C PRO A 175 6.83 7.34 13.86
N GLY A 176 6.08 8.29 13.28
CA GLY A 176 5.26 8.07 12.09
C GLY A 176 6.05 7.92 10.79
N LEU A 177 7.33 8.25 10.74
CA LEU A 177 8.17 7.96 9.57
C LEU A 177 8.61 6.48 9.52
N ASP A 178 8.61 5.82 10.68
CA ASP A 178 8.75 4.38 10.76
C ASP A 178 7.37 3.76 10.60
N VAL A 179 7.21 2.86 9.63
CA VAL A 179 5.93 2.17 9.40
C VAL A 179 5.66 1.22 10.58
N PRO A 180 4.53 1.35 11.30
CA PRO A 180 4.24 0.50 12.46
C PRO A 180 4.16 -0.99 12.10
N GLN A 181 4.38 -1.86 13.08
CA GLN A 181 4.20 -3.30 12.88
C GLN A 181 2.74 -3.62 12.53
N GLY A 182 2.55 -4.49 11.53
CA GLY A 182 1.22 -4.89 11.05
C GLY A 182 0.62 -3.98 9.98
N VAL A 183 1.30 -2.87 9.65
CA VAL A 183 0.94 -1.97 8.55
C VAL A 183 1.70 -2.40 7.29
N GLN A 184 1.07 -2.31 6.12
CA GLN A 184 1.76 -2.59 4.86
C GLN A 184 2.94 -1.64 4.67
N THR A 185 4.13 -2.15 4.34
CA THR A 185 5.30 -1.31 4.00
C THR A 185 5.55 -1.27 2.50
N ILE A 186 6.35 -0.31 2.05
CA ILE A 186 6.77 -0.24 0.64
C ILE A 186 7.60 -1.47 0.26
N GLU A 187 8.43 -1.98 1.17
CA GLU A 187 9.21 -3.21 0.96
C GLU A 187 8.31 -4.43 0.78
N THR A 188 7.17 -4.48 1.51
CA THR A 188 6.18 -5.54 1.34
C THR A 188 5.55 -5.48 -0.05
N ILE A 189 5.16 -4.28 -0.51
CA ILE A 189 4.66 -4.06 -1.88
C ILE A 189 5.71 -4.50 -2.91
N GLN A 190 6.97 -4.12 -2.73
CA GLN A 190 8.08 -4.50 -3.61
C GLN A 190 8.29 -6.03 -3.63
N SER A 191 8.19 -6.70 -2.47
CA SER A 191 8.33 -8.15 -2.37
C SER A 191 7.23 -8.89 -3.12
N GLU A 192 5.98 -8.44 -2.99
CA GLU A 192 4.84 -8.99 -3.74
C GLU A 192 5.03 -8.85 -5.26
N LEU A 193 5.47 -7.67 -5.71
CA LEU A 193 5.77 -7.42 -7.12
C LEU A 193 6.96 -8.24 -7.63
N ALA A 194 8.00 -8.40 -6.82
CA ALA A 194 9.16 -9.23 -7.16
C ALA A 194 8.75 -10.71 -7.32
N SER A 195 7.86 -11.21 -6.47
CA SER A 195 7.32 -12.58 -6.57
C SER A 195 6.50 -12.76 -7.87
N ALA A 196 5.68 -11.77 -8.22
CA ALA A 196 4.98 -11.74 -9.51
C ALA A 196 5.97 -11.75 -10.68
N GLN A 197 7.01 -10.92 -10.63
CA GLN A 197 8.05 -10.85 -11.67
C GLN A 197 8.83 -12.18 -11.81
N ALA A 198 9.19 -12.81 -10.70
CA ALA A 198 9.86 -14.11 -10.70
C ALA A 198 9.00 -15.20 -11.35
N SER A 199 7.69 -15.21 -11.05
CA SER A 199 6.74 -16.14 -11.66
C SER A 199 6.62 -15.94 -13.18
N MET A 200 6.58 -14.67 -13.62
CA MET A 200 6.57 -14.33 -15.05
C MET A 200 7.87 -14.76 -15.75
N GLN A 201 9.03 -14.55 -15.11
CA GLN A 201 10.33 -14.94 -15.67
C GLN A 201 10.46 -16.47 -15.81
N ALA A 202 10.01 -17.23 -14.81
CA ALA A 202 9.99 -18.69 -14.88
C ALA A 202 9.08 -19.22 -16.01
N ALA A 203 7.91 -18.60 -16.22
CA ALA A 203 7.04 -18.95 -17.35
C ALA A 203 7.68 -18.60 -18.70
N LYS A 204 8.34 -17.44 -18.80
CA LYS A 204 9.07 -17.04 -20.01
C LYS A 204 10.16 -18.07 -20.38
N GLU A 205 10.97 -18.50 -19.41
CA GLU A 205 12.01 -19.51 -19.63
C GLU A 205 11.41 -20.85 -20.10
N ARG A 206 10.32 -21.31 -19.46
CA ARG A 206 9.60 -22.51 -19.89
C ARG A 206 9.06 -22.41 -21.32
N HIS A 207 8.49 -21.26 -21.69
CA HIS A 207 7.98 -21.03 -23.03
C HIS A 207 9.10 -20.99 -24.07
N GLN A 208 10.25 -20.40 -23.75
CA GLN A 208 11.42 -20.41 -24.63
C GLN A 208 11.93 -21.84 -24.87
N GLN A 209 12.02 -22.66 -23.81
CA GLN A 209 12.43 -24.06 -23.94
C GLN A 209 11.42 -24.88 -24.75
N THR A 210 10.12 -24.67 -24.52
CA THR A 210 9.05 -25.31 -25.28
C THR A 210 9.11 -24.91 -26.75
N SER A 211 9.28 -23.62 -27.04
CA SER A 211 9.44 -23.11 -28.41
C SER A 211 10.67 -23.69 -29.11
N ALA A 212 11.81 -23.81 -28.42
CA ALA A 212 13.01 -24.42 -28.99
C ALA A 212 12.79 -25.91 -29.30
N THR A 213 12.12 -26.63 -28.40
CA THR A 213 11.80 -28.05 -28.58
C THR A 213 10.83 -28.26 -29.76
N LEU A 214 9.76 -27.46 -29.83
CA LEU A 214 8.81 -27.49 -30.95
C LEU A 214 9.48 -27.07 -32.28
N GLY A 215 10.39 -26.09 -32.25
CA GLY A 215 11.17 -25.68 -33.42
C GLY A 215 12.08 -26.80 -33.94
N ASN A 216 12.73 -27.55 -33.04
CA ASN A 216 13.53 -28.72 -33.42
C ASN A 216 12.66 -29.84 -34.01
N PHE A 217 11.49 -30.11 -33.44
CA PHE A 217 10.56 -31.10 -34.01
C PHE A 217 10.03 -30.66 -35.37
N LEU A 218 9.71 -29.36 -35.54
CA LEU A 218 9.29 -28.83 -36.83
C LEU A 218 10.40 -28.96 -37.87
N GLN A 219 11.64 -28.58 -37.55
CA GLN A 219 12.79 -28.79 -38.45
C GLN A 219 13.03 -30.27 -38.76
N GLN A 220 12.77 -31.18 -37.82
CA GLN A 220 12.86 -32.61 -38.09
C GLN A 220 11.75 -33.09 -39.04
N VAL A 221 10.53 -32.56 -38.93
CA VAL A 221 9.39 -32.92 -39.79
C VAL A 221 9.48 -32.27 -41.17
N GLU A 222 9.78 -30.98 -41.24
CA GLU A 222 9.95 -30.22 -42.49
C GLU A 222 11.28 -30.55 -43.18
N GLY A 223 12.30 -30.93 -42.40
CA GLY A 223 13.61 -31.33 -42.89
C GLY A 223 13.74 -32.81 -43.24
N VAL A 224 12.66 -33.60 -43.20
CA VAL A 224 12.66 -34.94 -43.82
C VAL A 224 12.91 -34.74 -45.32
N SER A 225 14.05 -35.23 -45.79
CA SER A 225 14.45 -35.03 -47.17
C SER A 225 13.51 -35.80 -48.11
N ASN A 226 13.20 -35.23 -49.27
CA ASN A 226 12.40 -35.91 -50.30
C ASN A 226 13.04 -37.26 -50.69
N GLU A 227 14.36 -37.38 -50.56
CA GLU A 227 15.12 -38.61 -50.78
C GLU A 227 14.81 -39.68 -49.72
N GLU A 228 14.64 -39.30 -48.46
CA GLU A 228 14.28 -40.23 -47.38
C GLU A 228 12.82 -40.69 -47.52
N VAL A 229 11.93 -39.78 -47.91
CA VAL A 229 10.54 -40.11 -48.28
C VAL A 229 10.50 -41.01 -49.52
N ALA A 230 11.29 -40.69 -50.55
CA ALA A 230 11.38 -41.48 -51.78
C ALA A 230 11.97 -42.87 -51.51
N ALA A 231 12.97 -42.99 -50.64
CA ALA A 231 13.55 -44.26 -50.22
C ALA A 231 12.53 -45.11 -49.47
N GLN A 232 11.72 -44.52 -48.58
CA GLN A 232 10.65 -45.24 -47.88
C GLN A 232 9.52 -45.67 -48.84
N ILE A 233 9.13 -44.82 -49.80
CA ILE A 233 8.16 -45.18 -50.83
C ILE A 233 8.69 -46.31 -51.71
N LEU A 234 9.97 -46.25 -52.11
CA LEU A 234 10.61 -47.28 -52.92
C LEU A 234 10.71 -48.61 -52.16
N ALA A 235 11.07 -48.57 -50.87
CA ALA A 235 11.08 -49.75 -50.01
C ALA A 235 9.68 -50.36 -49.85
N LEU A 236 8.64 -49.52 -49.75
CA LEU A 236 7.24 -49.96 -49.71
C LEU A 236 6.82 -50.59 -51.04
N GLN A 237 7.12 -49.97 -52.18
CA GLN A 237 6.85 -50.53 -53.50
C GLN A 237 7.54 -51.88 -53.68
N THR A 238 8.79 -52.00 -53.23
CA THR A 238 9.56 -53.26 -53.30
C THR A 238 8.91 -54.35 -52.45
N ARG A 239 8.46 -54.02 -51.23
CA ARG A 239 7.72 -54.96 -50.37
C ARG A 239 6.38 -55.37 -50.97
N LEU A 240 5.63 -54.44 -51.58
CA LEU A 240 4.37 -54.74 -52.25
C LEU A 240 4.59 -55.65 -53.47
N GLN A 241 5.61 -55.38 -54.29
CA GLN A 241 5.97 -56.24 -55.42
C GLN A 241 6.40 -57.63 -54.95
N ALA A 242 7.21 -57.73 -53.90
CA ALA A 242 7.61 -59.02 -53.33
C ALA A 242 6.41 -59.79 -52.74
N SER A 243 5.47 -59.11 -52.06
CA SER A 243 4.24 -59.72 -51.56
C SER A 243 3.34 -60.21 -52.69
N LEU A 244 3.19 -59.42 -53.76
CA LEU A 244 2.41 -59.80 -54.94
C LEU A 244 3.06 -60.95 -55.71
N GLN A 245 4.38 -60.97 -55.87
CA GLN A 245 5.10 -62.12 -56.45
C GLN A 245 4.96 -63.35 -55.57
N THR A 246 5.10 -63.23 -54.26
CA THR A 246 4.94 -64.36 -53.32
C THR A 246 3.51 -64.89 -53.37
N THR A 247 2.52 -64.01 -53.45
CA THR A 247 1.11 -64.37 -53.62
C THR A 247 0.88 -65.05 -54.97
N ALA A 248 1.49 -64.56 -56.06
CA ALA A 248 1.40 -65.18 -57.38
C ALA A 248 2.08 -66.56 -57.43
N ILE A 249 3.21 -66.74 -56.74
CA ILE A 249 3.90 -68.04 -56.60
C ILE A 249 3.06 -68.99 -55.74
N LEU A 250 2.42 -68.51 -54.66
CA LEU A 250 1.45 -69.28 -53.87
C LEU A 250 0.23 -69.69 -54.70
N TYR A 251 -0.28 -68.81 -55.56
CA TYR A 251 -1.37 -69.14 -56.49
C TYR A 251 -0.93 -70.14 -57.57
N GLN A 252 0.29 -70.03 -58.10
CA GLN A 252 0.83 -70.99 -59.09
C GLN A 252 1.13 -72.37 -58.47
N THR A 253 1.63 -72.43 -57.25
CA THR A 253 1.90 -73.70 -56.55
C THR A 253 0.61 -74.41 -56.11
N ASN A 254 -0.50 -73.69 -55.91
CA ASN A 254 -1.77 -74.30 -55.50
C ASN A 254 -2.63 -74.79 -56.70
N LEU A 255 -2.37 -74.35 -57.93
CA LEU A 255 -3.19 -74.70 -59.11
C LEU A 255 -2.52 -75.62 -60.14
N LEU A 256 -1.19 -75.79 -60.11
CA LEU A 256 -0.46 -76.64 -61.06
C LEU A 256 0.11 -77.94 -60.46
N GLN A 257 -0.12 -78.22 -59.17
CA GLN A 257 0.31 -79.47 -58.52
C GLN A 257 -0.86 -80.41 -58.19
N TYR A 258 -2.05 -80.16 -58.74
CA TYR A 258 -3.25 -81.01 -58.52
C TYR A 258 -4.00 -81.43 -59.80
N LEU A 259 -3.33 -81.38 -60.95
CA LEU A 259 -3.73 -82.08 -62.18
C LEU A 259 -2.51 -82.79 -62.76
#